data_AF-M9W937-F1
#
_entry.id   AF-M9W937-F1
#
_cell.length_a   1.000
_cell.length_b   1.000
_cell.length_c   1.000
_cell.angle_alpha   90.00
_cell.angle_beta   90.00
_cell.angle_gamma   90.00
#
_symmetry.space_group_name_H-M   'P 1'
#
loop_
_entity.id
_entity.type
_entity.pdbx_description
1 polymer ?
#
loop_
_entity_poly.entity_id
_entity_poly.type
_entity_poly.pdbx_seq_one_letter_code
_entity_poly.pdbx_strand_id
1 'polypeptide(L)'
;MIKEHIKISLASPETILRWTERINRSGQLIGEIKMQENLFSELMKPEFNGLFCEKIFGPVKDFECSCQKFKKNQVKSKGKRKNKEILFCPTCEVELTESKIRNYRMGYINLTSPVIHKWYLKNIPNYISIILNMKTKNLNKLLCENPQWSIKVRDINGKENSLTGTDAIYILLKNINLDEKFKMISEMINMLENILKNKLKNFEENNNENEIINLLNRKELINETTDPELRKLIKRIKKLQNRARLINFFIKTKSKPAWMTIKYLPVLPPNLRPILELKDQERKIIKTDLNELYANIIKRNNTIYRFQRGGIDESRIQEEKYNLQKAVEELIDNNKENSKNNKNLKSLSKILKGKRGRFRENLLGKTVDYSGRSVIIVEPKLNINECGLPEEMALELFQPFLLKKLFKLKIIKTLREGKSKIKNKETIVKKLLEKIIEQYPILLNRAPTLHRLGIQAFQPKIIEGKAIQLHPLVCSAFNADFDGDQMGVHIPISLKTQAEARTLIISSNNCTSPATGGPNLVSSQDMVIGCYFLTIEDTGLFYIFEKIKCFTNFKKALNEYENGNIDIHRYIWIYLKKPTKKIKIIKIKKKVKKIKKISFINSNKLKRTTIGRIIFNKCINQFL
;
A
#
# COMPACT_ATOMS: atom_id res chain seq x y z
N MET A 1 -7.14 -21.67 7.06
CA MET A 1 -5.72 -21.53 7.44
C MET A 1 -5.27 -20.11 7.19
N ILE A 2 -5.33 -19.25 8.22
CA ILE A 2 -4.64 -17.96 8.17
C ILE A 2 -3.18 -18.29 8.48
N LYS A 3 -2.28 -18.08 7.53
CA LYS A 3 -0.85 -18.26 7.78
C LYS A 3 -0.39 -17.11 8.67
N GLU A 4 0.13 -17.41 9.85
CA GLU A 4 0.62 -16.41 10.82
C GLU A 4 1.88 -15.69 10.34
N HIS A 5 2.68 -16.34 9.48
CA HIS A 5 3.92 -15.79 8.97
C HIS A 5 4.11 -16.02 7.47
N ILE A 6 4.80 -15.07 6.84
CA ILE A 6 5.27 -15.16 5.45
C ILE A 6 6.79 -15.27 5.50
N LYS A 7 7.33 -16.38 4.98
CA LYS A 7 8.78 -16.62 4.88
C LYS A 7 9.24 -16.46 3.44
N ILE A 8 10.34 -15.72 3.24
CA ILE A 8 11.02 -15.57 1.96
C ILE A 8 12.38 -16.27 2.06
N SER A 9 12.75 -17.04 1.04
CA SER A 9 14.03 -17.74 0.97
C SER A 9 14.57 -17.77 -0.46
N LEU A 10 15.86 -18.09 -0.62
CA LEU A 10 16.45 -18.39 -1.92
C LEU A 10 15.73 -19.59 -2.55
N ALA A 11 15.48 -19.51 -3.85
CA ALA A 11 14.89 -20.61 -4.62
C ALA A 11 16.02 -21.51 -5.13
N SER A 12 15.98 -22.79 -4.76
CA SER A 12 16.90 -23.78 -5.34
C SER A 12 16.48 -24.11 -6.78
N PRO A 13 17.41 -24.59 -7.64
CA PRO A 13 17.08 -25.07 -8.98
C PRO A 13 15.96 -26.12 -8.97
N GLU A 14 16.01 -27.06 -8.02
CA GLU A 14 14.98 -28.10 -7.81
C GLU A 14 13.63 -27.50 -7.42
N THR A 15 13.62 -26.47 -6.58
CA THR A 15 12.39 -25.76 -6.20
C THR A 15 11.77 -25.06 -7.39
N ILE A 16 12.56 -24.47 -8.28
CA ILE A 16 12.08 -23.83 -9.51
C ILE A 16 11.44 -24.88 -10.40
N LEU A 17 12.13 -26.00 -10.66
CA LEU A 17 11.57 -27.11 -11.43
C LEU A 17 10.26 -27.61 -10.82
N ARG A 18 10.19 -27.79 -9.49
CA ARG A 18 8.95 -28.20 -8.81
C ARG A 18 7.77 -27.23 -9.02
N TRP A 19 8.03 -25.94 -9.22
CA TRP A 19 6.98 -24.95 -9.50
C TRP A 19 6.50 -24.98 -10.95
N THR A 20 7.38 -25.35 -11.87
CA THR A 20 7.20 -25.15 -13.31
C THR A 20 6.92 -26.45 -14.06
N GLU A 21 7.53 -27.55 -13.65
CA GLU A 21 7.37 -28.87 -14.25
C GLU A 21 6.03 -29.50 -13.86
N ARG A 22 5.43 -30.19 -14.83
CA ARG A 22 4.20 -30.95 -14.66
C ARG A 22 4.28 -32.20 -15.52
N ILE A 23 3.47 -33.19 -15.17
CA ILE A 23 3.35 -34.43 -15.94
C ILE A 23 2.15 -34.28 -16.88
N ASN A 24 2.36 -34.51 -18.19
CA ASN A 24 1.27 -34.60 -19.15
C ASN A 24 0.59 -35.98 -19.09
N ARG A 25 -0.47 -36.18 -19.89
CA ARG A 25 -1.14 -37.48 -20.01
C ARG A 25 -0.19 -38.63 -20.36
N SER A 26 0.83 -38.35 -21.16
CA SER A 26 1.80 -39.32 -21.68
C SER A 26 2.95 -39.61 -20.70
N GLY A 27 2.92 -39.07 -19.47
CA GLY A 27 3.96 -39.28 -18.45
C GLY A 27 5.22 -38.42 -18.63
N GLN A 28 5.25 -37.53 -19.62
CA GLN A 28 6.39 -36.65 -19.91
C GLN A 28 6.32 -35.37 -19.07
N LEU A 29 7.50 -34.92 -18.64
CA LEU A 29 7.66 -33.64 -17.95
C LEU A 29 7.54 -32.48 -18.96
N ILE A 30 6.63 -31.56 -18.66
CA ILE A 30 6.34 -30.36 -19.44
C ILE A 30 6.57 -29.12 -18.58
N GLY A 31 7.00 -28.01 -19.19
CA GLY A 31 7.27 -26.76 -18.48
C GLY A 31 8.38 -25.92 -19.10
N GLU A 32 9.25 -26.56 -19.90
CA GLU A 32 10.36 -25.91 -20.59
C GLU A 32 9.89 -25.11 -21.81
N ILE A 33 10.33 -23.86 -21.87
CA ILE A 33 10.08 -22.94 -22.99
C ILE A 33 11.34 -22.90 -23.85
N LYS A 34 11.21 -23.32 -25.12
CA LYS A 34 12.33 -23.44 -26.06
C LYS A 34 12.30 -22.38 -27.15
N MET A 35 11.11 -21.97 -27.57
CA MET A 35 10.93 -21.07 -28.70
C MET A 35 10.56 -19.67 -28.21
N GLN A 36 11.16 -18.66 -28.83
CA GLN A 36 10.62 -17.31 -28.81
C GLN A 36 9.38 -17.30 -29.70
N GLU A 37 8.39 -16.48 -29.38
CA GLU A 37 7.16 -16.43 -30.17
C GLU A 37 7.28 -15.57 -31.42
N ASN A 38 6.84 -16.13 -32.54
CA ASN A 38 6.56 -15.38 -33.76
C ASN A 38 5.04 -15.16 -33.88
N LEU A 39 4.50 -14.15 -33.20
CA LEU A 39 3.05 -13.84 -33.25
C LEU A 39 2.58 -13.20 -34.58
N PHE A 40 3.23 -13.51 -35.69
CA PHE A 40 2.84 -13.04 -37.03
C PHE A 40 1.83 -13.98 -37.72
N SER A 41 1.34 -15.02 -37.03
CA SER A 41 0.30 -15.89 -37.61
C SER A 41 -1.07 -15.22 -37.54
N GLU A 42 -1.76 -15.18 -38.68
CA GLU A 42 -3.12 -14.67 -38.89
C GLU A 42 -4.17 -15.21 -37.90
N LEU A 43 -3.88 -16.32 -37.23
CA LEU A 43 -4.78 -17.03 -36.32
C LEU A 43 -4.59 -16.67 -34.84
N MET A 44 -3.57 -15.88 -34.47
CA MET A 44 -3.27 -15.47 -33.08
C MET A 44 -3.24 -16.63 -32.07
N LYS A 45 -2.91 -17.84 -32.53
CA LYS A 45 -2.78 -19.02 -31.67
C LYS A 45 -1.38 -19.09 -31.07
N PRO A 46 -1.24 -19.41 -29.78
CA PRO A 46 0.07 -19.54 -29.17
C PRO A 46 0.81 -20.76 -29.75
N GLU A 47 2.09 -20.56 -30.08
CA GLU A 47 2.95 -21.62 -30.63
C GLU A 47 3.29 -22.69 -29.58
N PHE A 48 3.54 -23.92 -30.05
CA PHE A 48 3.99 -25.01 -29.20
C PHE A 48 5.38 -24.73 -28.62
N ASN A 49 5.58 -24.98 -27.32
CA ASN A 49 6.80 -24.68 -26.56
C ASN A 49 7.24 -23.20 -26.58
N GLY A 50 6.35 -22.28 -26.96
CA GLY A 50 6.54 -20.84 -26.90
C GLY A 50 6.16 -20.22 -25.56
N LEU A 51 6.29 -18.89 -25.46
CA LEU A 51 6.03 -18.12 -24.24
C LEU A 51 4.57 -18.17 -23.76
N PHE A 52 3.59 -18.49 -24.60
CA PHE A 52 2.17 -18.54 -24.23
C PHE A 52 1.54 -19.91 -24.45
N CYS A 53 2.38 -20.94 -24.70
CA CYS A 53 1.98 -22.31 -25.00
C CYS A 53 0.89 -22.83 -24.06
N GLU A 54 -0.25 -23.25 -24.62
CA GLU A 54 -1.39 -23.76 -23.85
C GLU A 54 -1.08 -25.06 -23.11
N LYS A 55 -0.20 -25.90 -23.66
CA LYS A 55 0.25 -27.15 -23.01
C LYS A 55 0.96 -26.86 -21.69
N ILE A 56 1.78 -25.81 -21.63
CA ILE A 56 2.53 -25.43 -20.42
C ILE A 56 1.64 -24.65 -19.44
N PHE A 57 0.97 -23.60 -19.93
CA PHE A 57 0.30 -22.62 -19.06
C PHE A 57 -1.19 -22.88 -18.83
N GLY A 58 -1.82 -23.74 -19.63
CA GLY A 58 -3.25 -24.00 -19.64
C GLY A 58 -3.99 -23.27 -20.76
N PRO A 59 -5.30 -23.55 -20.92
CA PRO A 59 -6.09 -23.12 -22.08
C PRO A 59 -6.42 -21.63 -22.06
N VAL A 60 -6.47 -21.00 -23.24
CA VAL A 60 -6.79 -19.55 -23.38
C VAL A 60 -8.26 -19.27 -23.04
N LYS A 61 -9.17 -20.18 -23.43
CA LYS A 61 -10.60 -20.12 -23.15
C LYS A 61 -11.01 -21.28 -22.25
N ASP A 62 -11.99 -21.08 -21.38
CA ASP A 62 -12.33 -22.11 -20.39
C ASP A 62 -12.81 -23.40 -21.06
N PHE A 63 -12.21 -24.53 -20.67
CA PHE A 63 -12.54 -25.87 -21.16
C PHE A 63 -12.42 -26.05 -22.69
N GLU A 64 -11.57 -25.26 -23.34
CA GLU A 64 -11.28 -25.39 -24.78
C GLU A 64 -9.81 -25.76 -25.00
N CYS A 65 -9.55 -26.74 -25.88
CA CYS A 65 -8.19 -27.09 -26.29
C CYS A 65 -7.70 -26.19 -27.44
N SER A 66 -6.38 -26.05 -27.60
CA SER A 66 -5.73 -25.44 -28.78
C SER A 66 -6.25 -26.01 -30.11
N CYS A 67 -6.54 -27.32 -30.11
CA CYS A 67 -7.06 -28.07 -31.24
C CYS A 67 -8.52 -27.79 -31.62
N GLN A 68 -9.27 -27.07 -30.78
CA GLN A 68 -10.71 -26.80 -30.88
C GLN A 68 -11.65 -28.03 -31.06
N LYS A 69 -11.13 -29.26 -31.01
CA LYS A 69 -11.92 -30.51 -31.12
C LYS A 69 -12.85 -30.74 -29.93
N PHE A 70 -12.49 -30.24 -28.75
CA PHE A 70 -13.30 -30.33 -27.53
C PHE A 70 -13.80 -28.95 -27.13
N LYS A 71 -15.13 -28.81 -26.97
CA LYS A 71 -15.83 -27.59 -26.51
C LYS A 71 -16.59 -27.86 -25.21
N LYS A 72 -16.91 -26.80 -24.46
CA LYS A 72 -17.60 -26.80 -23.14
C LYS A 72 -18.74 -27.82 -23.00
N ASN A 73 -19.54 -28.04 -24.05
CA ASN A 73 -20.71 -28.92 -24.02
C ASN A 73 -20.37 -30.42 -23.93
N GLN A 74 -19.22 -30.86 -24.44
CA GLN A 74 -18.77 -32.26 -24.39
C GLN A 74 -18.10 -32.62 -23.06
N VAL A 75 -17.56 -31.63 -22.35
CA VAL A 75 -16.89 -31.82 -21.04
C VAL A 75 -17.91 -32.04 -19.92
N LYS A 76 -19.09 -31.39 -19.99
CA LYS A 76 -20.18 -31.58 -19.01
C LYS A 76 -20.74 -33.01 -18.99
N SER A 77 -20.74 -33.69 -20.13
CA SER A 77 -21.22 -35.09 -20.24
C SER A 77 -20.23 -36.10 -19.66
N LYS A 78 -18.92 -35.81 -19.67
CA LYS A 78 -17.86 -36.66 -19.09
C LYS A 78 -17.50 -36.29 -17.64
N GLY A 79 -17.72 -35.03 -17.22
CA GLY A 79 -17.34 -34.49 -15.91
C GLY A 79 -18.28 -34.81 -14.74
N LYS A 80 -19.35 -35.60 -14.95
CA LYS A 80 -20.22 -36.10 -13.86
C LYS A 80 -19.70 -37.36 -13.16
N ARG A 81 -18.49 -37.84 -13.49
CA ARG A 81 -17.85 -38.93 -12.75
C ARG A 81 -17.19 -38.36 -11.50
N LYS A 82 -17.55 -38.93 -10.34
CA LYS A 82 -17.23 -38.49 -8.97
C LYS A 82 -15.72 -38.46 -8.61
N ASN A 83 -14.82 -38.74 -9.55
CA ASN A 83 -13.38 -38.70 -9.34
C ASN A 83 -12.79 -37.53 -10.14
N LYS A 84 -12.02 -36.65 -9.48
CA LYS A 84 -11.29 -35.51 -10.07
C LYS A 84 -10.14 -35.99 -10.97
N GLU A 85 -10.45 -36.72 -12.03
CA GLU A 85 -9.44 -37.05 -13.04
C GLU A 85 -9.18 -35.83 -13.91
N ILE A 86 -7.90 -35.47 -14.06
CA ILE A 86 -7.46 -34.35 -14.88
C ILE A 86 -7.69 -34.72 -16.35
N LEU A 87 -8.61 -34.01 -17.01
CA LEU A 87 -8.97 -34.26 -18.40
C LEU A 87 -7.99 -33.57 -19.35
N PHE A 88 -7.20 -34.36 -20.08
CA PHE A 88 -6.30 -33.89 -21.13
C PHE A 88 -6.84 -34.21 -22.53
N CYS A 89 -6.63 -33.31 -23.48
CA CYS A 89 -6.92 -33.57 -24.88
C CYS A 89 -5.97 -34.65 -25.45
N PRO A 90 -6.47 -35.69 -26.15
CA PRO A 90 -5.61 -36.74 -26.74
C PRO A 90 -4.70 -36.24 -27.87
N THR A 91 -5.06 -35.17 -28.58
CA THR A 91 -4.29 -34.70 -29.75
C THR A 91 -3.29 -33.61 -29.43
N CYS A 92 -3.66 -32.61 -28.61
CA CYS A 92 -2.78 -31.48 -28.27
C CYS A 92 -2.27 -31.52 -26.82
N GLU A 93 -2.73 -32.48 -26.02
CA GLU A 93 -2.34 -32.67 -24.62
C GLU A 93 -2.59 -31.46 -23.71
N VAL A 94 -3.39 -30.49 -24.15
CA VAL A 94 -3.83 -29.36 -23.34
C VAL A 94 -4.84 -29.86 -22.31
N GLU A 95 -4.65 -29.39 -21.08
CA GLU A 95 -5.56 -29.65 -19.97
C GLU A 95 -6.86 -28.86 -20.12
N LEU A 96 -8.01 -29.54 -20.01
CA LEU A 96 -9.33 -28.93 -20.16
C LEU A 96 -9.81 -28.38 -18.82
N THR A 97 -9.37 -27.18 -18.49
CA THR A 97 -9.69 -26.46 -17.25
C THR A 97 -10.11 -25.01 -17.52
N GLU A 98 -10.41 -24.27 -16.45
CA GLU A 98 -10.62 -22.81 -16.53
C GLU A 98 -9.36 -22.07 -16.98
N SER A 99 -9.55 -21.02 -17.76
CA SER A 99 -8.46 -20.14 -18.25
C SER A 99 -7.74 -19.40 -17.11
N LYS A 100 -8.40 -19.25 -15.95
CA LYS A 100 -7.85 -18.60 -14.74
C LYS A 100 -6.53 -19.21 -14.29
N ILE A 101 -6.30 -20.49 -14.58
CA ILE A 101 -5.07 -21.21 -14.28
C ILE A 101 -3.84 -20.54 -14.92
N ARG A 102 -3.99 -19.84 -16.05
CA ARG A 102 -2.93 -19.05 -16.71
C ARG A 102 -2.47 -17.83 -15.91
N ASN A 103 -3.12 -17.51 -14.80
CA ASN A 103 -2.65 -16.51 -13.82
C ASN A 103 -1.62 -17.07 -12.83
N TYR A 104 -1.54 -18.41 -12.69
CA TYR A 104 -0.77 -19.07 -11.63
C TYR A 104 0.31 -20.01 -12.16
N ARG A 105 0.13 -20.62 -13.34
CA ARG A 105 1.14 -21.54 -13.90
C ARG A 105 2.37 -20.79 -14.36
N MET A 106 3.52 -21.23 -13.87
CA MET A 106 4.83 -20.76 -14.31
C MET A 106 5.42 -21.76 -15.30
N GLY A 107 6.25 -21.27 -16.21
CA GLY A 107 7.14 -22.08 -17.04
C GLY A 107 8.59 -21.80 -16.66
N TYR A 108 9.54 -22.45 -17.31
CA TYR A 108 10.96 -22.14 -17.13
C TYR A 108 11.72 -22.18 -18.44
N ILE A 109 12.86 -21.47 -18.47
CA ILE A 109 13.86 -21.55 -19.54
C ILE A 109 15.07 -22.25 -18.94
N ASN A 110 15.50 -23.35 -19.57
CA ASN A 110 16.72 -24.04 -19.21
C ASN A 110 17.93 -23.32 -19.84
N LEU A 111 18.70 -22.62 -19.01
CA LEU A 111 19.87 -21.87 -19.49
C LEU A 111 21.03 -22.83 -19.78
N THR A 112 21.64 -22.71 -20.95
CA THR A 112 22.80 -23.49 -21.38
C THR A 112 23.96 -23.32 -20.40
N SER A 113 24.33 -22.08 -20.09
CA SER A 113 25.27 -21.71 -19.02
C SER A 113 24.52 -21.09 -17.82
N PRO A 114 24.85 -21.45 -16.56
CA PRO A 114 24.33 -20.76 -15.37
C PRO A 114 24.65 -19.27 -15.39
N VAL A 115 23.67 -18.48 -14.97
CA VAL A 115 23.74 -17.01 -14.92
C VAL A 115 23.67 -16.57 -13.47
N ILE A 116 24.40 -15.52 -13.10
CA ILE A 116 24.37 -14.99 -11.73
C ILE A 116 23.23 -13.99 -11.58
N HIS A 117 22.43 -14.14 -10.52
CA HIS A 117 21.34 -13.21 -10.26
C HIS A 117 21.88 -11.82 -9.88
N LYS A 118 21.44 -10.78 -10.61
CA LYS A 118 21.96 -9.40 -10.51
C LYS A 118 21.98 -8.85 -9.08
N TRP A 119 20.93 -9.07 -8.29
CA TRP A 119 20.84 -8.57 -6.91
C TRP A 119 21.97 -9.05 -5.99
N TYR A 120 22.54 -10.24 -6.22
CA TYR A 120 23.66 -10.73 -5.39
C TYR A 120 25.02 -10.25 -5.90
N LEU A 121 25.08 -9.88 -7.19
CA LEU A 121 26.27 -9.45 -7.89
C LEU A 121 26.52 -7.93 -7.82
N LYS A 122 25.50 -7.10 -8.09
CA LYS A 122 25.67 -5.65 -8.28
C LYS A 122 25.19 -4.79 -7.11
N ASN A 123 24.40 -5.34 -6.18
CA ASN A 123 23.97 -4.56 -5.01
C ASN A 123 25.14 -4.30 -4.06
N ILE A 124 24.99 -3.25 -3.25
CA ILE A 124 25.90 -2.92 -2.16
C ILE A 124 25.22 -3.35 -0.86
N PRO A 125 25.79 -4.29 -0.08
CA PRO A 125 27.02 -5.02 -0.35
C PRO A 125 26.86 -6.14 -1.42
N ASN A 126 27.94 -6.46 -2.13
CA ASN A 126 27.98 -7.58 -3.09
C ASN A 126 28.19 -8.90 -2.33
N TYR A 127 27.14 -9.70 -2.25
CA TYR A 127 27.10 -10.94 -1.45
C TYR A 127 28.07 -12.00 -1.97
N ILE A 128 28.25 -12.12 -3.29
CA ILE A 128 29.16 -13.10 -3.90
C ILE A 128 30.61 -12.76 -3.56
N SER A 129 30.96 -11.47 -3.62
CA SER A 129 32.30 -11.00 -3.29
C SER A 129 32.65 -11.23 -1.81
N ILE A 130 31.67 -11.08 -0.91
CA ILE A 130 31.84 -11.37 0.52
C ILE A 130 32.08 -12.86 0.77
N ILE A 131 31.30 -13.74 0.15
CA ILE A 131 31.40 -15.20 0.36
C ILE A 131 32.74 -15.73 -0.18
N LEU A 132 33.10 -15.32 -1.40
CA LEU A 132 34.36 -15.71 -2.05
C LEU A 132 35.59 -14.98 -1.50
N ASN A 133 35.41 -13.96 -0.64
CA ASN A 133 36.47 -13.08 -0.15
C ASN A 133 37.29 -12.42 -1.29
N MET A 134 36.64 -12.11 -2.40
CA MET A 134 37.25 -11.46 -3.56
C MET A 134 36.90 -9.97 -3.59
N LYS A 135 37.78 -9.13 -4.13
CA LYS A 135 37.44 -7.72 -4.42
C LYS A 135 36.43 -7.68 -5.57
N THR A 136 35.48 -6.75 -5.53
CA THR A 136 34.48 -6.56 -6.60
C THR A 136 35.10 -6.33 -7.97
N LYS A 137 36.23 -5.61 -8.04
CA LYS A 137 37.00 -5.43 -9.29
C LYS A 137 37.47 -6.77 -9.89
N ASN A 138 38.00 -7.68 -9.05
CA ASN A 138 38.48 -8.98 -9.51
C ASN A 138 37.32 -9.87 -9.96
N LEU A 139 36.20 -9.82 -9.25
CA LEU A 139 35.00 -10.57 -9.60
C LEU A 139 34.41 -10.09 -10.94
N ASN A 140 34.39 -8.78 -11.20
CA ASN A 140 33.96 -8.25 -12.50
C ASN A 140 34.94 -8.62 -13.62
N LYS A 141 36.26 -8.62 -13.37
CA LYS A 141 37.26 -9.09 -14.35
C LYS A 141 37.06 -10.56 -14.73
N LEU A 142 36.71 -11.39 -13.75
CA LEU A 142 36.42 -12.81 -13.97
C LEU A 142 35.11 -13.03 -14.75
N LEU A 143 34.18 -12.08 -14.68
CA LEU A 143 32.97 -12.06 -15.51
C LEU A 143 33.21 -11.53 -16.93
N CYS A 144 34.26 -10.73 -17.13
CA CYS A 144 34.64 -10.21 -18.44
C CYS A 144 35.33 -11.27 -19.30
N GLU A 145 35.26 -11.09 -20.62
CA GLU A 145 35.72 -11.99 -21.69
C GLU A 145 37.26 -12.16 -21.78
N ASN A 146 38.02 -11.85 -20.71
CA ASN A 146 39.48 -11.92 -20.76
C ASN A 146 39.97 -13.34 -20.40
N PRO A 147 40.60 -14.08 -21.33
CA PRO A 147 41.08 -15.45 -21.09
C PRO A 147 42.19 -15.53 -20.03
N GLN A 148 42.87 -14.41 -19.73
CA GLN A 148 43.89 -14.31 -18.68
C GLN A 148 43.34 -14.52 -17.26
N TRP A 149 42.03 -14.35 -17.03
CA TRP A 149 41.40 -14.54 -15.72
C TRP A 149 40.56 -15.82 -15.71
N SER A 150 41.24 -16.97 -15.74
CA SER A 150 40.62 -18.29 -15.67
C SER A 150 40.93 -19.00 -14.35
N ILE A 151 40.02 -19.88 -13.95
CA ILE A 151 40.22 -20.78 -12.81
C ILE A 151 40.51 -22.16 -13.38
N LYS A 152 41.63 -22.74 -12.96
CA LYS A 152 41.94 -24.14 -13.28
C LYS A 152 41.07 -25.05 -12.42
N VAL A 153 40.26 -25.87 -13.06
CA VAL A 153 39.47 -26.91 -12.41
C VAL A 153 39.96 -28.25 -12.93
N ARG A 154 40.20 -29.20 -12.01
CA ARG A 154 40.50 -30.58 -12.35
C ARG A 154 39.19 -31.34 -12.52
N ASP A 155 39.01 -31.97 -13.68
CA ASP A 155 37.90 -32.87 -13.92
C ASP A 155 38.07 -34.19 -13.14
N ILE A 156 37.00 -35.01 -13.10
CA ILE A 156 37.00 -36.37 -12.52
C ILE A 156 38.07 -37.26 -13.17
N ASN A 157 38.43 -36.97 -14.43
CA ASN A 157 39.45 -37.69 -15.20
C ASN A 157 40.85 -37.05 -15.11
N GLY A 158 41.07 -36.08 -14.21
CA GLY A 158 42.36 -35.44 -13.98
C GLY A 158 42.80 -34.40 -15.03
N LYS A 159 41.99 -34.13 -16.07
CA LYS A 159 42.27 -33.07 -17.06
C LYS A 159 42.06 -31.69 -16.44
N GLU A 160 43.03 -30.78 -16.62
CA GLU A 160 42.94 -29.38 -16.19
C GLU A 160 42.20 -28.56 -17.23
N ASN A 161 40.95 -28.19 -16.94
CA ASN A 161 40.19 -27.27 -17.78
C ASN A 161 40.24 -25.86 -17.16
N SER A 162 40.56 -24.86 -17.96
CA SER A 162 40.48 -23.45 -17.57
C SER A 162 39.05 -22.95 -17.77
N LEU A 163 38.35 -22.64 -16.67
CA LEU A 163 37.00 -22.11 -16.71
C LEU A 163 37.01 -20.60 -16.48
N THR A 164 36.21 -19.89 -17.27
CA THR A 164 36.05 -18.43 -17.21
C THR A 164 34.59 -18.05 -17.04
N GLY A 165 34.32 -16.82 -16.60
CA GLY A 165 32.96 -16.27 -16.52
C GLY A 165 32.09 -16.84 -15.41
N THR A 166 30.80 -16.98 -15.71
CA THR A 166 29.76 -17.39 -14.76
C THR A 166 29.90 -18.84 -14.30
N ASP A 167 30.36 -19.73 -15.19
CA ASP A 167 30.59 -21.15 -14.90
C ASP A 167 31.65 -21.33 -13.80
N ALA A 168 32.71 -20.52 -13.85
CA ALA A 168 33.79 -20.55 -12.86
C ALA A 168 33.29 -20.10 -11.46
N ILE A 169 32.46 -19.05 -11.41
CA ILE A 169 31.85 -18.58 -10.15
C ILE A 169 30.89 -19.64 -9.59
N TYR A 170 30.10 -20.29 -10.45
CA TYR A 170 29.19 -21.35 -10.03
C TYR A 170 29.94 -22.49 -9.32
N ILE A 171 31.04 -22.97 -9.90
CA ILE A 171 31.86 -24.04 -9.31
C ILE A 171 32.50 -23.59 -8.00
N LEU A 172 33.04 -22.37 -7.96
CA LEU A 172 33.59 -21.80 -6.73
C LEU A 172 32.56 -21.75 -5.60
N LEU A 173 31.30 -21.41 -5.91
CA LEU A 173 30.20 -21.37 -4.92
C LEU A 173 29.70 -22.77 -4.54
N LYS A 174 29.73 -23.73 -5.45
CA LYS A 174 29.31 -25.12 -5.23
C LYS A 174 30.28 -25.85 -4.30
N ASN A 175 31.58 -25.64 -4.46
CA ASN A 175 32.63 -26.33 -3.71
C ASN A 175 32.89 -25.73 -2.32
N ILE A 176 32.08 -24.77 -1.87
CA ILE A 176 32.22 -24.16 -0.55
C ILE A 176 31.64 -25.08 0.52
N ASN A 177 32.49 -25.64 1.38
CA ASN A 177 32.05 -26.15 2.66
C ASN A 177 31.78 -24.98 3.62
N LEU A 178 30.52 -24.78 4.00
CA LEU A 178 30.09 -23.65 4.83
C LEU A 178 30.54 -23.80 6.28
N ASP A 179 30.46 -25.02 6.83
CA ASP A 179 30.72 -25.27 8.24
C ASP A 179 32.20 -25.12 8.58
N GLU A 180 33.08 -25.68 7.75
CA GLU A 180 34.53 -25.51 7.85
C GLU A 180 34.95 -24.04 7.74
N LYS A 181 34.41 -23.32 6.74
CA LYS A 181 34.70 -21.89 6.58
C LYS A 181 34.18 -21.06 7.75
N PHE A 182 33.05 -21.42 8.33
CA PHE A 182 32.50 -20.71 9.48
C PHE A 182 33.39 -20.86 10.71
N LYS A 183 33.89 -22.08 10.99
CA LYS A 183 34.83 -22.35 12.08
C LYS A 183 36.12 -21.56 11.89
N MET A 184 36.74 -21.68 10.71
CA MET A 184 37.99 -20.98 10.38
C MET A 184 37.85 -19.46 10.51
N ILE A 185 36.74 -18.87 10.03
CA ILE A 185 36.52 -17.42 10.15
C ILE A 185 36.28 -17.00 11.60
N SER A 186 35.56 -17.80 12.38
CA SER A 186 35.30 -17.51 13.79
C SER A 186 36.59 -17.52 14.61
N GLU A 187 37.46 -18.50 14.37
CA GLU A 187 38.80 -18.57 14.98
C GLU A 187 39.66 -17.35 14.61
N MET A 188 39.66 -16.97 13.32
CA MET A 188 40.37 -15.77 12.87
C MET A 188 39.83 -14.47 13.50
N ILE A 189 38.51 -14.36 13.70
CA ILE A 189 37.90 -13.20 14.37
C ILE A 189 38.37 -13.14 15.81
N ASN A 190 38.30 -14.25 16.56
CA ASN A 190 38.72 -14.31 17.96
C ASN A 190 40.20 -13.90 18.12
N MET A 191 41.08 -14.40 17.23
CA MET A 191 42.50 -14.00 17.25
C MET A 191 42.68 -12.50 17.01
N LEU A 192 42.00 -11.92 16.03
CA LEU A 192 42.13 -10.50 15.70
C LEU A 192 41.49 -9.60 16.78
N GLU A 193 40.41 -10.03 17.41
CA GLU A 193 39.79 -9.33 18.54
C GLU A 193 40.71 -9.34 19.77
N ASN A 194 41.43 -10.44 20.03
CA ASN A 194 42.44 -10.49 21.08
C ASN A 194 43.62 -9.53 20.80
N ILE A 195 44.09 -9.46 19.55
CA ILE A 195 45.13 -8.49 19.15
C ILE A 195 44.65 -7.05 19.35
N LEU A 196 43.40 -6.75 18.99
CA LEU A 196 42.82 -5.43 19.24
C LEU A 196 42.75 -5.11 20.73
N LYS A 197 42.30 -6.05 21.56
CA LYS A 197 42.23 -5.87 23.02
C LYS A 197 43.60 -5.57 23.61
N ASN A 198 44.64 -6.31 23.19
CA ASN A 198 46.00 -6.07 23.66
C ASN A 198 46.52 -4.70 23.21
N LYS A 199 46.27 -4.28 21.96
CA LYS A 199 46.66 -2.95 21.50
C LYS A 199 45.92 -1.84 22.28
N LEU A 200 44.63 -1.99 22.55
CA LEU A 200 43.84 -1.00 23.30
C LEU A 200 44.25 -0.91 24.78
N LYS A 201 44.55 -2.04 25.44
CA LYS A 201 45.07 -2.06 26.82
C LYS A 201 46.40 -1.30 26.95
N ASN A 202 47.21 -1.24 25.89
CA ASN A 202 48.45 -0.47 25.87
C ASN A 202 48.22 1.05 25.67
N PHE A 203 47.02 1.49 25.28
CA PHE A 203 46.69 2.89 25.02
C PHE A 203 45.94 3.58 26.17
N GLU A 204 45.22 2.83 27.01
CA GLU A 204 44.44 3.39 28.13
C GLU A 204 44.64 2.51 29.38
N GLU A 205 45.38 3.01 30.38
CA GLU A 205 45.62 2.30 31.65
C GLU A 205 44.38 2.26 32.57
N ASN A 206 43.30 2.99 32.27
CA ASN A 206 42.14 3.09 33.14
C ASN A 206 40.84 3.17 32.33
N ASN A 207 40.17 2.02 32.05
CA ASN A 207 38.71 1.89 32.02
C ASN A 207 38.23 0.44 31.78
N ASN A 208 36.97 0.19 32.21
CA ASN A 208 36.34 -1.12 32.37
C ASN A 208 36.19 -1.93 31.06
N GLU A 209 36.46 -3.24 31.13
CA GLU A 209 36.41 -4.19 30.00
C GLU A 209 35.08 -4.20 29.22
N ASN A 210 33.98 -3.78 29.85
CA ASN A 210 32.64 -3.73 29.26
C ASN A 210 32.42 -2.56 28.28
N GLU A 211 33.17 -1.46 28.40
CA GLU A 211 33.02 -0.31 27.49
C GLU A 211 33.66 -0.59 26.12
N ILE A 212 34.79 -1.30 26.09
CA ILE A 212 35.49 -1.69 24.86
C ILE A 212 34.62 -2.62 23.99
N ILE A 213 33.89 -3.54 24.62
CA ILE A 213 32.95 -4.47 23.94
C ILE A 213 31.75 -3.70 23.37
N ASN A 214 31.24 -2.69 24.09
CA ASN A 214 30.16 -1.83 23.63
C ASN A 214 30.58 -0.89 22.49
N LEU A 215 31.83 -0.39 22.51
CA LEU A 215 32.40 0.45 21.45
C LEU A 215 32.59 -0.32 20.14
N LEU A 216 33.03 -1.59 20.19
CA LEU A 216 33.18 -2.45 19.00
C LEU A 216 31.86 -2.68 18.24
N ASN A 217 30.73 -2.66 18.96
CA ASN A 217 29.39 -2.84 18.40
C ASN A 217 28.80 -1.56 17.78
N ARG A 218 29.35 -0.38 18.10
CA ARG A 218 28.91 0.90 17.52
C ARG A 218 29.71 1.24 16.25
N LYS A 219 29.04 1.92 15.31
CA LYS A 219 29.64 2.39 14.05
C LYS A 219 30.64 3.55 14.27
N GLU A 220 30.68 4.09 15.48
CA GLU A 220 31.34 5.35 15.89
C GLU A 220 32.88 5.27 15.89
N LEU A 221 33.47 4.14 16.35
CA LEU A 221 34.93 3.94 16.43
C LEU A 221 35.72 4.10 15.11
N ILE A 222 35.11 3.95 13.92
CA ILE A 222 35.86 4.04 12.64
C ILE A 222 36.24 5.48 12.30
N ASN A 223 35.48 6.44 12.83
CA ASN A 223 35.60 7.86 12.52
C ASN A 223 36.42 8.62 13.58
N GLU A 224 36.48 8.11 14.81
CA GLU A 224 37.18 8.75 15.94
C GLU A 224 38.66 8.35 16.05
N THR A 225 39.07 7.18 15.55
CA THR A 225 40.46 6.72 15.64
C THR A 225 41.37 7.42 14.62
N THR A 226 42.40 8.14 15.10
CA THR A 226 43.44 8.80 14.28
C THR A 226 44.50 7.83 13.76
N ASP A 227 44.76 6.71 14.46
CA ASP A 227 45.79 5.74 14.08
C ASP A 227 45.39 4.92 12.81
N PRO A 228 46.18 4.99 11.72
CA PRO A 228 45.93 4.23 10.49
C PRO A 228 46.01 2.71 10.66
N GLU A 229 46.80 2.19 11.61
CA GLU A 229 46.92 0.74 11.82
C GLU A 229 45.68 0.15 12.50
N LEU A 230 45.25 0.76 13.60
CA LEU A 230 44.05 0.37 14.33
C LEU A 230 42.83 0.40 13.41
N ARG A 231 42.72 1.44 12.57
CA ARG A 231 41.64 1.59 11.58
C ARG A 231 41.64 0.48 10.53
N LYS A 232 42.81 0.02 10.06
CA LYS A 232 42.94 -1.12 9.13
C LYS A 232 42.51 -2.43 9.80
N LEU A 233 42.90 -2.65 11.05
CA LEU A 233 42.56 -3.84 11.83
C LEU A 233 41.05 -3.93 12.10
N ILE A 234 40.42 -2.85 12.56
CA ILE A 234 38.96 -2.76 12.77
C ILE A 234 38.20 -3.03 11.47
N LYS A 235 38.63 -2.45 10.33
CA LYS A 235 38.02 -2.71 9.01
C LYS A 235 38.12 -4.19 8.62
N ARG A 236 39.26 -4.85 8.91
CA ARG A 236 39.46 -6.27 8.63
C ARG A 236 38.54 -7.16 9.45
N ILE A 237 38.39 -6.88 10.75
CA ILE A 237 37.49 -7.61 11.64
C ILE A 237 36.03 -7.42 11.20
N LYS A 238 35.59 -6.18 10.94
CA LYS A 238 34.23 -5.91 10.43
C LYS A 238 33.94 -6.66 9.12
N LYS A 239 34.93 -6.75 8.21
CA LYS A 239 34.80 -7.53 6.98
C LYS A 239 34.60 -9.03 7.27
N LEU A 240 35.38 -9.60 8.20
CA LEU A 240 35.25 -11.00 8.60
C LEU A 240 33.94 -11.28 9.34
N GLN A 241 33.52 -10.41 10.26
CA GLN A 241 32.23 -10.50 10.96
C GLN A 241 31.05 -10.46 9.98
N ASN A 242 31.06 -9.55 9.00
CA ASN A 242 30.02 -9.51 7.96
C ASN A 242 29.99 -10.80 7.12
N ARG A 243 31.16 -11.38 6.84
CA ARG A 243 31.27 -12.66 6.13
C ARG A 243 30.76 -13.83 6.98
N ALA A 244 31.13 -13.90 8.26
CA ALA A 244 30.65 -14.90 9.20
C ALA A 244 29.12 -14.83 9.36
N ARG A 245 28.56 -13.61 9.50
CA ARG A 245 27.11 -13.39 9.53
C ARG A 245 26.42 -13.96 8.30
N LEU A 246 26.95 -13.68 7.10
CA LEU A 246 26.39 -14.18 5.86
C LEU A 246 26.43 -15.71 5.78
N ILE A 247 27.56 -16.34 6.14
CA ILE A 247 27.70 -17.81 6.17
C ILE A 247 26.72 -18.43 7.17
N ASN A 248 26.60 -17.85 8.37
CA ASN A 248 25.65 -18.29 9.39
C ASN A 248 24.20 -18.24 8.89
N PHE A 249 23.83 -17.22 8.09
CA PHE A 249 22.51 -17.20 7.45
C PHE A 249 22.29 -18.38 6.49
N PHE A 250 23.28 -18.77 5.69
CA PHE A 250 23.17 -19.94 4.82
C PHE A 250 23.00 -21.23 5.63
N ILE A 251 23.78 -21.41 6.70
CA ILE A 251 23.70 -22.56 7.60
C ILE A 251 22.32 -22.65 8.25
N LYS A 252 21.86 -21.56 8.90
CA LYS A 252 20.55 -21.50 9.57
C LYS A 252 19.37 -21.77 8.63
N THR A 253 19.46 -21.28 7.40
CA THR A 253 18.39 -21.44 6.40
C THR A 253 18.50 -22.74 5.60
N LYS A 254 19.54 -23.56 5.84
CA LYS A 254 19.89 -24.74 5.04
C LYS A 254 19.95 -24.42 3.54
N SER A 255 20.40 -23.21 3.19
CA SER A 255 20.52 -22.78 1.80
C SER A 255 21.95 -22.90 1.31
N LYS A 256 22.12 -23.14 0.00
CA LYS A 256 23.44 -23.25 -0.62
C LYS A 256 23.81 -21.96 -1.35
N PRO A 257 25.07 -21.47 -1.27
CA PRO A 257 25.50 -20.28 -2.00
C PRO A 257 25.33 -20.40 -3.52
N ALA A 258 25.42 -21.61 -4.06
CA ALA A 258 25.20 -21.90 -5.47
C ALA A 258 23.79 -21.46 -5.95
N TRP A 259 22.79 -21.34 -5.07
CA TRP A 259 21.44 -20.88 -5.42
C TRP A 259 21.37 -19.38 -5.76
N MET A 260 22.45 -18.62 -5.60
CA MET A 260 22.57 -17.26 -6.16
C MET A 260 22.79 -17.26 -7.68
N THR A 261 23.09 -18.42 -8.26
CA THR A 261 23.11 -18.65 -9.70
C THR A 261 21.79 -19.27 -10.17
N ILE A 262 21.41 -18.97 -11.40
CA ILE A 262 20.18 -19.36 -12.06
C ILE A 262 20.58 -20.31 -13.19
N LYS A 263 20.18 -21.58 -13.06
CA LYS A 263 20.23 -22.56 -14.16
C LYS A 263 18.88 -22.65 -14.88
N TYR A 264 17.80 -22.71 -14.10
CA TYR A 264 16.43 -22.68 -14.60
C TYR A 264 15.85 -21.31 -14.30
N LEU A 265 15.58 -20.52 -15.34
CA LEU A 265 14.99 -19.20 -15.19
C LEU A 265 13.46 -19.32 -15.20
N PRO A 266 12.75 -19.03 -14.10
CA PRO A 266 11.30 -19.08 -14.07
C PRO A 266 10.69 -17.97 -14.94
N VAL A 267 9.67 -18.33 -15.71
CA VAL A 267 8.90 -17.42 -16.56
C VAL A 267 7.54 -17.18 -15.93
N LEU A 268 7.17 -15.91 -15.85
CA LEU A 268 5.88 -15.49 -15.28
C LEU A 268 4.68 -16.07 -16.06
N PRO A 269 3.55 -16.31 -15.38
CA PRO A 269 2.30 -16.70 -16.03
C PRO A 269 1.87 -15.73 -17.14
N PRO A 270 1.34 -16.21 -18.28
CA PRO A 270 1.01 -15.40 -19.45
C PRO A 270 0.08 -14.22 -19.17
N ASN A 271 -0.92 -14.41 -18.32
CA ASN A 271 -1.90 -13.37 -18.02
C ASN A 271 -1.31 -12.22 -17.17
N LEU A 272 -0.15 -12.42 -16.53
CA LEU A 272 0.60 -11.34 -15.88
C LEU A 272 1.46 -10.53 -16.86
N ARG A 273 1.59 -11.00 -18.10
CA ARG A 273 2.34 -10.39 -19.21
C ARG A 273 1.53 -10.47 -20.52
N PRO A 274 0.28 -9.97 -20.54
CA PRO A 274 -0.63 -10.20 -21.65
C PRO A 274 -0.12 -9.62 -22.96
N ILE A 275 -0.65 -10.14 -24.05
CA ILE A 275 -0.55 -9.55 -25.38
C ILE A 275 -1.95 -9.07 -25.72
N LEU A 276 -2.07 -7.80 -26.11
CA LEU A 276 -3.35 -7.17 -26.41
C LEU A 276 -3.36 -6.78 -27.88
N GLU A 277 -4.41 -7.17 -28.58
CA GLU A 277 -4.70 -6.69 -29.92
C GLU A 277 -5.56 -5.43 -29.80
N LEU A 278 -5.12 -4.33 -30.40
CA LEU A 278 -5.97 -3.15 -30.56
C LEU A 278 -7.01 -3.43 -31.64
N LYS A 279 -8.25 -3.01 -31.39
CA LYS A 279 -9.38 -3.18 -32.33
C LYS A 279 -9.35 -2.18 -33.51
N ASP A 280 -8.25 -1.44 -33.67
CA ASP A 280 -8.10 -0.43 -34.72
C ASP A 280 -7.79 -1.10 -36.09
N GLN A 281 -7.98 -0.33 -37.16
CA GLN A 281 -7.91 -0.80 -38.57
C GLN A 281 -6.59 -1.52 -38.94
N GLU A 282 -5.51 -1.31 -38.18
CA GLU A 282 -4.18 -1.89 -38.45
C GLU A 282 -3.83 -3.13 -37.60
N ARG A 283 -4.76 -3.73 -36.84
CA ARG A 283 -4.53 -4.92 -35.98
C ARG A 283 -3.18 -4.90 -35.24
N LYS A 284 -2.82 -3.74 -34.67
CA LYS A 284 -1.54 -3.58 -33.97
C LYS A 284 -1.55 -4.41 -32.68
N ILE A 285 -0.53 -5.26 -32.54
CA ILE A 285 -0.33 -6.10 -31.36
C ILE A 285 0.55 -5.36 -30.35
N ILE A 286 0.00 -5.05 -29.17
CA ILE A 286 0.76 -4.53 -28.04
C ILE A 286 1.29 -5.70 -27.22
N LYS A 287 2.61 -5.86 -27.21
CA LYS A 287 3.32 -6.79 -26.32
C LYS A 287 3.75 -6.07 -25.06
N THR A 288 3.74 -6.75 -23.93
CA THR A 288 4.39 -6.23 -22.71
C THR A 288 5.92 -6.29 -22.83
N ASP A 289 6.60 -5.28 -22.29
CA ASP A 289 8.07 -5.18 -22.26
C ASP A 289 8.76 -6.46 -21.75
N LEU A 290 8.12 -7.19 -20.81
CA LEU A 290 8.65 -8.45 -20.28
C LEU A 290 8.77 -9.54 -21.35
N ASN A 291 7.83 -9.63 -22.29
CA ASN A 291 7.87 -10.64 -23.34
C ASN A 291 9.06 -10.42 -24.28
N GLU A 292 9.40 -9.16 -24.57
CA GLU A 292 10.59 -8.81 -25.35
C GLU A 292 11.89 -9.20 -24.64
N LEU A 293 11.96 -8.94 -23.32
CA LEU A 293 13.10 -9.34 -22.48
C LEU A 293 13.26 -10.86 -22.43
N TYR A 294 12.16 -11.62 -22.26
CA TYR A 294 12.20 -13.08 -22.31
C TYR A 294 12.61 -13.61 -23.69
N ALA A 295 12.06 -13.04 -24.77
CA ALA A 295 12.41 -13.46 -26.13
C ALA A 295 13.91 -13.27 -26.42
N ASN A 296 14.49 -12.16 -25.97
CA ASN A 296 15.93 -11.89 -26.11
C ASN A 296 16.79 -12.93 -25.36
N ILE A 297 16.38 -13.34 -24.16
CA ILE A 297 17.04 -14.40 -23.39
C ILE A 297 16.98 -15.74 -24.14
N ILE A 298 15.80 -16.12 -24.63
CA ILE A 298 15.61 -17.38 -25.38
C ILE A 298 16.47 -17.38 -26.64
N LYS A 299 16.49 -16.26 -27.38
CA LYS A 299 17.32 -16.10 -28.58
C LYS A 299 18.80 -16.35 -28.28
N ARG A 300 19.37 -15.65 -27.30
CA ARG A 300 20.78 -15.80 -26.91
C ARG A 300 21.08 -17.21 -26.40
N ASN A 301 20.21 -17.78 -25.59
CA ASN A 301 20.38 -19.13 -25.07
C ASN A 301 20.40 -20.20 -26.18
N ASN A 302 19.51 -20.07 -27.16
CA ASN A 302 19.46 -20.95 -28.33
C ASN A 302 20.68 -20.76 -29.25
N THR A 303 21.20 -19.53 -29.37
CA THR A 303 22.45 -19.25 -30.10
C THR A 303 23.63 -19.98 -29.46
N ILE A 304 23.80 -19.89 -28.13
CA ILE A 304 24.87 -20.59 -27.40
C ILE A 304 24.77 -22.11 -27.62
N TYR A 305 23.56 -22.66 -27.54
CA TYR A 305 23.33 -24.08 -27.79
C TYR A 305 23.75 -24.52 -29.20
N ARG A 306 23.45 -23.70 -30.22
CA ARG A 306 23.87 -23.96 -31.60
C ARG A 306 25.38 -23.85 -31.76
N PHE A 307 26.02 -22.87 -31.12
CA PHE A 307 27.46 -22.66 -31.19
C PHE A 307 28.25 -23.84 -30.58
N GLN A 308 27.79 -24.37 -29.44
CA GLN A 308 28.38 -25.54 -28.80
C GLN A 308 28.29 -26.80 -29.67
N ARG A 309 27.19 -26.97 -30.43
CA ARG A 309 27.02 -28.10 -31.35
C ARG A 309 27.76 -27.93 -32.67
N GLY A 310 27.91 -26.69 -33.14
CA GLY A 310 28.57 -26.34 -34.38
C GLY A 310 30.10 -26.27 -34.29
N GLY A 311 30.70 -26.47 -33.12
CA GLY A 311 32.15 -26.45 -32.94
C GLY A 311 32.79 -25.07 -33.13
N ILE A 312 32.08 -24.00 -32.75
CA ILE A 312 32.57 -22.62 -32.88
C ILE A 312 33.58 -22.30 -31.76
N ASP A 313 34.53 -21.41 -32.04
CA ASP A 313 35.56 -20.94 -31.10
C ASP A 313 35.05 -20.59 -29.70
N GLU A 314 35.80 -21.02 -28.69
CA GLU A 314 35.46 -20.82 -27.27
C GLU A 314 35.31 -19.33 -26.89
N SER A 315 36.11 -18.45 -27.50
CA SER A 315 36.03 -17.00 -27.29
C SER A 315 34.65 -16.43 -27.65
N ARG A 316 34.09 -16.87 -28.79
CA ARG A 316 32.77 -16.43 -29.27
C ARG A 316 31.64 -16.97 -28.40
N ILE A 317 31.81 -18.21 -27.91
CA ILE A 317 30.88 -18.81 -26.94
C ILE A 317 30.90 -18.00 -25.63
N GLN A 318 32.07 -17.56 -25.17
CA GLN A 318 32.20 -16.77 -23.95
C GLN A 318 31.57 -15.38 -24.08
N GLU A 319 31.72 -14.74 -25.24
CA GLU A 319 31.05 -13.47 -25.57
C GLU A 319 29.51 -13.62 -25.51
N GLU A 320 28.97 -14.67 -26.12
CA GLU A 320 27.54 -14.94 -26.06
C GLU A 320 27.05 -15.29 -24.64
N LYS A 321 27.83 -16.02 -23.84
CA LYS A 321 27.52 -16.25 -22.42
C LYS A 321 27.46 -14.94 -21.63
N TYR A 322 28.38 -14.01 -21.90
CA TYR A 322 28.34 -12.68 -21.28
C TYR A 322 27.12 -11.87 -21.73
N ASN A 323 26.75 -11.94 -23.01
CA ASN A 323 25.52 -11.34 -23.54
C ASN A 323 24.25 -11.96 -22.93
N LEU A 324 24.24 -13.27 -22.67
CA LEU A 324 23.16 -13.95 -21.94
C LEU A 324 23.06 -13.43 -20.49
N GLN A 325 24.19 -13.29 -19.79
CA GLN A 325 24.24 -12.71 -18.45
C GLN A 325 23.64 -11.30 -18.45
N LYS A 326 24.03 -10.43 -19.39
CA LYS A 326 23.44 -9.09 -19.55
C LYS A 326 21.93 -9.14 -19.82
N ALA A 327 21.46 -10.08 -20.64
CA ALA A 327 20.04 -10.26 -20.96
C ALA A 327 19.19 -10.52 -19.70
N VAL A 328 19.66 -11.44 -18.84
CA VAL A 328 18.98 -11.79 -17.59
C VAL A 328 19.09 -10.66 -16.57
N GLU A 329 20.20 -9.93 -16.55
CA GLU A 329 20.33 -8.72 -15.74
C GLU A 329 19.31 -7.64 -16.14
N GLU A 330 19.10 -7.41 -17.43
CA GLU A 330 18.09 -6.47 -17.96
C GLU A 330 16.66 -6.90 -17.59
N LEU A 331 16.36 -8.20 -17.62
CA LEU A 331 15.07 -8.74 -17.16
C LEU A 331 14.83 -8.47 -15.67
N ILE A 332 15.82 -8.75 -14.82
CA ILE A 332 15.69 -8.64 -13.36
C ILE A 332 15.60 -7.17 -12.95
N ASP A 333 16.52 -6.33 -13.44
CA ASP A 333 16.62 -4.94 -13.05
C ASP A 333 17.34 -4.14 -14.15
N ASN A 334 16.59 -3.36 -14.90
CA ASN A 334 17.13 -2.51 -15.96
C ASN A 334 17.40 -1.10 -15.39
N ASN A 335 18.67 -0.83 -15.08
CA ASN A 335 19.13 0.47 -14.56
C ASN A 335 19.78 1.33 -15.63
N LYS A 336 19.64 0.99 -16.92
CA LYS A 336 20.11 1.86 -18.00
C LYS A 336 19.24 3.11 -18.01
N GLU A 337 19.62 4.13 -17.24
CA GLU A 337 19.18 5.49 -17.47
C GLU A 337 19.97 6.03 -18.68
N ASN A 338 19.25 6.67 -19.60
CA ASN A 338 19.76 7.47 -20.71
C ASN A 338 20.33 6.71 -21.93
N SER A 339 19.45 6.43 -22.88
CA SER A 339 19.74 6.59 -24.31
C SER A 339 18.58 7.34 -24.95
N LYS A 340 18.83 8.54 -25.49
CA LYS A 340 17.82 9.54 -25.91
C LYS A 340 16.79 9.04 -26.93
N ASN A 341 17.01 7.90 -27.60
CA ASN A 341 16.16 7.41 -28.70
C ASN A 341 15.49 6.04 -28.47
N ASN A 342 15.81 5.29 -27.41
CA ASN A 342 15.24 3.96 -27.18
C ASN A 342 14.40 3.92 -25.90
N LYS A 343 13.14 3.49 -26.03
CA LYS A 343 12.23 3.30 -24.89
C LYS A 343 12.82 2.25 -23.93
N ASN A 344 13.06 2.65 -22.69
CA ASN A 344 13.55 1.73 -21.65
C ASN A 344 12.48 0.70 -21.28
N LEU A 345 12.74 -0.56 -21.62
CA LEU A 345 11.88 -1.70 -21.24
C LEU A 345 11.78 -1.84 -19.71
N LYS A 346 10.55 -2.03 -19.22
CA LYS A 346 10.27 -2.24 -17.79
C LYS A 346 10.73 -3.64 -17.34
N SER A 347 11.69 -3.65 -16.41
CA SER A 347 12.18 -4.86 -15.73
C SER A 347 11.26 -5.33 -14.60
N LEU A 348 11.49 -6.56 -14.11
CA LEU A 348 10.76 -7.13 -12.97
C LEU A 348 10.88 -6.27 -11.71
N SER A 349 12.08 -5.76 -11.41
CA SER A 349 12.30 -4.89 -10.25
C SER A 349 11.51 -3.58 -10.34
N LYS A 350 11.38 -2.99 -11.54
CA LYS A 350 10.62 -1.76 -11.78
C LYS A 350 9.10 -1.97 -11.69
N ILE A 351 8.62 -3.19 -11.95
CA ILE A 351 7.21 -3.55 -11.73
C ILE A 351 6.90 -3.65 -10.23
N LEU A 352 7.88 -4.07 -9.41
CA LEU A 352 7.71 -4.19 -7.96
C LEU A 352 7.90 -2.85 -7.23
N LYS A 353 8.94 -2.08 -7.59
CA LYS A 353 9.37 -0.85 -6.91
C LYS A 353 8.73 0.41 -7.50
N GLY A 354 8.78 1.51 -6.73
CA GLY A 354 8.35 2.84 -7.18
C GLY A 354 6.91 3.19 -6.81
N LYS A 355 6.48 4.42 -7.14
CA LYS A 355 5.12 4.92 -6.86
C LYS A 355 4.05 4.12 -7.61
N ARG A 356 4.31 3.82 -8.88
CA ARG A 356 3.50 2.94 -9.75
C ARG A 356 3.91 1.46 -9.69
N GLY A 357 4.59 1.08 -8.60
CA GLY A 357 5.02 -0.31 -8.38
C GLY A 357 3.91 -1.10 -7.69
N ARG A 358 3.89 -2.42 -7.88
CA ARG A 358 2.82 -3.30 -7.37
C ARG A 358 2.58 -3.16 -5.86
N PHE A 359 3.61 -2.95 -5.05
CA PHE A 359 3.44 -2.80 -3.60
C PHE A 359 2.67 -1.53 -3.23
N ARG A 360 3.00 -0.38 -3.83
CA ARG A 360 2.38 0.90 -3.46
C ARG A 360 1.03 1.10 -4.14
N GLU A 361 0.94 0.78 -5.44
CA GLU A 361 -0.24 1.07 -6.24
C GLU A 361 -1.34 0.02 -6.15
N ASN A 362 -0.98 -1.27 -5.98
CA ASN A 362 -1.96 -2.37 -6.03
C ASN A 362 -2.13 -3.10 -4.70
N LEU A 363 -1.20 -3.02 -3.76
CA LEU A 363 -1.32 -3.70 -2.46
C LEU A 363 -1.71 -2.73 -1.35
N LEU A 364 -1.04 -1.58 -1.23
CA LEU A 364 -1.35 -0.57 -0.22
C LEU A 364 -2.58 0.27 -0.57
N GLY A 365 -2.73 0.65 -1.84
CA GLY A 365 -3.94 1.27 -2.38
C GLY A 365 -4.64 0.31 -3.35
N LYS A 366 -5.97 0.33 -3.36
CA LYS A 366 -6.77 -0.35 -4.39
C LYS A 366 -8.00 0.50 -4.69
N THR A 367 -8.47 0.43 -5.93
CA THR A 367 -9.83 0.84 -6.26
C THR A 367 -10.79 -0.13 -5.58
N VAL A 368 -11.83 0.41 -4.97
CA VAL A 368 -12.81 -0.36 -4.19
C VAL A 368 -14.19 -0.26 -4.84
N ASP A 369 -14.89 -1.39 -4.88
CA ASP A 369 -16.30 -1.43 -5.27
C ASP A 369 -17.17 -0.75 -4.19
N TYR A 370 -18.45 -0.49 -4.50
CA TYR A 370 -19.39 0.20 -3.59
C TYR A 370 -18.87 1.56 -3.11
N SER A 371 -18.26 2.30 -4.03
CA SER A 371 -17.78 3.65 -3.78
C SER A 371 -18.28 4.64 -4.82
N GLY A 372 -18.41 5.90 -4.40
CA GLY A 372 -18.84 7.02 -5.23
C GLY A 372 -18.05 8.27 -4.90
N ARG A 373 -18.17 9.31 -5.73
CA ARG A 373 -17.58 10.62 -5.47
C ARG A 373 -18.52 11.71 -5.99
N SER A 374 -18.69 12.78 -5.23
CA SER A 374 -19.37 13.98 -5.69
C SER A 374 -18.83 15.22 -4.96
N VAL A 375 -19.21 16.39 -5.47
CA VAL A 375 -18.97 17.70 -4.86
C VAL A 375 -19.75 17.80 -3.55
N ILE A 376 -19.19 18.48 -2.56
CA ILE A 376 -19.86 18.75 -1.29
C ILE A 376 -20.49 20.14 -1.23
N ILE A 377 -21.58 20.24 -0.49
CA ILE A 377 -22.28 21.49 -0.15
C ILE A 377 -22.57 21.52 1.35
N VAL A 378 -22.67 22.72 1.92
CA VAL A 378 -22.99 22.89 3.34
C VAL A 378 -24.48 22.74 3.58
N GLU A 379 -24.86 22.02 4.64
CA GLU A 379 -26.26 21.97 5.12
C GLU A 379 -26.27 22.04 6.66
N PRO A 380 -26.56 23.23 7.23
CA PRO A 380 -26.58 23.42 8.68
C PRO A 380 -27.73 22.71 9.41
N LYS A 381 -28.79 22.29 8.72
CA LYS A 381 -29.96 21.63 9.32
C LYS A 381 -29.74 20.16 9.66
N LEU A 382 -28.68 19.55 9.12
CA LEU A 382 -28.36 18.16 9.40
C LEU A 382 -27.89 17.99 10.85
N ASN A 383 -28.02 16.79 11.41
CA ASN A 383 -27.32 16.45 12.64
C ASN A 383 -25.83 16.18 12.35
N ILE A 384 -24.98 16.28 13.38
CA ILE A 384 -23.52 16.05 13.24
C ILE A 384 -23.21 14.65 12.68
N ASN A 385 -24.03 13.65 13.04
CA ASN A 385 -23.90 12.27 12.59
C ASN A 385 -24.62 11.99 11.27
N GLU A 386 -25.20 12.98 10.60
CA GLU A 386 -25.94 12.81 9.35
C GLU A 386 -25.22 13.44 8.16
N CYS A 387 -25.50 12.93 6.97
CA CYS A 387 -25.07 13.54 5.72
C CYS A 387 -26.15 13.38 4.65
N GLY A 388 -26.29 14.35 3.74
CA GLY A 388 -27.19 14.22 2.60
C GLY A 388 -26.50 13.47 1.46
N LEU A 389 -27.10 12.37 1.01
CA LEU A 389 -26.63 11.56 -0.10
C LEU A 389 -27.58 11.71 -1.31
N PRO A 390 -27.08 12.10 -2.49
CA PRO A 390 -27.88 12.19 -3.71
C PRO A 390 -28.63 10.89 -4.05
N GLU A 391 -29.90 11.01 -4.45
CA GLU A 391 -30.72 9.84 -4.82
C GLU A 391 -30.06 8.98 -5.92
N GLU A 392 -29.51 9.61 -6.97
CA GLU A 392 -28.88 8.88 -8.08
C GLU A 392 -27.66 8.08 -7.63
N MET A 393 -26.83 8.68 -6.77
CA MET A 393 -25.67 8.00 -6.20
C MET A 393 -26.11 6.85 -5.30
N ALA A 394 -27.11 7.08 -4.45
CA ALA A 394 -27.64 6.08 -3.54
C ALA A 394 -28.24 4.87 -4.28
N LEU A 395 -28.98 5.09 -5.37
CA LEU A 395 -29.55 4.02 -6.19
C LEU A 395 -28.48 3.08 -6.76
N GLU A 396 -27.36 3.62 -7.23
CA GLU A 396 -26.27 2.81 -7.80
C GLU A 396 -25.48 2.10 -6.70
N LEU A 397 -25.10 2.82 -5.63
CA LEU A 397 -24.32 2.26 -4.53
C LEU A 397 -25.09 1.13 -3.79
N PHE A 398 -26.41 1.31 -3.59
CA PHE A 398 -27.26 0.33 -2.90
C PHE A 398 -27.98 -0.65 -3.84
N GLN A 399 -27.69 -0.63 -5.15
CA GLN A 399 -28.36 -1.44 -6.16
C GLN A 399 -28.47 -2.95 -5.79
N PRO A 400 -27.41 -3.63 -5.30
CA PRO A 400 -27.51 -5.05 -4.94
C PRO A 400 -28.44 -5.31 -3.75
N PHE A 401 -28.49 -4.39 -2.78
CA PHE A 401 -29.36 -4.49 -1.61
C PHE A 401 -30.82 -4.27 -1.98
N LEU A 402 -31.09 -3.32 -2.88
CA LEU A 402 -32.41 -3.09 -3.46
C LEU A 402 -32.92 -4.33 -4.19
N LEU A 403 -32.12 -4.90 -5.10
CA LEU A 403 -32.47 -6.11 -5.82
C LEU A 403 -32.81 -7.27 -4.87
N LYS A 404 -31.99 -7.49 -3.83
CA LYS A 404 -32.23 -8.53 -2.82
C LYS A 404 -33.58 -8.34 -2.11
N LYS A 405 -33.93 -7.10 -1.75
CA LYS A 405 -35.21 -6.79 -1.09
C LYS A 405 -36.39 -6.93 -2.04
N LEU A 406 -36.27 -6.47 -3.29
CA LEU A 406 -37.31 -6.63 -4.31
C LEU A 406 -37.62 -8.11 -4.59
N PHE A 407 -36.60 -8.98 -4.64
CA PHE A 407 -36.81 -10.43 -4.73
C PHE A 407 -37.51 -10.99 -3.48
N LYS A 408 -37.09 -10.57 -2.29
CA LYS A 408 -37.71 -11.02 -1.03
C LYS A 408 -39.19 -10.65 -0.95
N LEU A 409 -39.56 -9.49 -1.47
CA LEU A 409 -40.94 -9.00 -1.54
C LEU A 409 -41.73 -9.55 -2.74
N LYS A 410 -41.11 -10.40 -3.58
CA LYS A 410 -41.70 -10.97 -4.81
C LYS A 410 -42.21 -9.92 -5.81
N ILE A 411 -41.66 -8.70 -5.78
CA ILE A 411 -42.00 -7.61 -6.72
C ILE A 411 -41.35 -7.85 -8.10
N ILE A 412 -40.23 -8.58 -8.14
CA ILE A 412 -39.47 -8.90 -9.35
C ILE A 412 -39.27 -10.42 -9.45
N LYS A 413 -39.28 -10.93 -10.68
CA LYS A 413 -38.97 -12.34 -10.97
C LYS A 413 -37.58 -12.53 -11.55
N THR A 414 -37.06 -11.52 -12.26
CA THR A 414 -35.74 -11.59 -12.91
C THR A 414 -34.84 -10.41 -12.54
N LEU A 415 -33.53 -10.62 -12.62
CA LEU A 415 -32.53 -9.57 -12.36
C LEU A 415 -32.63 -8.41 -13.36
N ARG A 416 -32.97 -8.71 -14.62
CA ARG A 416 -33.11 -7.70 -15.69
C ARG A 416 -34.27 -6.74 -15.40
N GLU A 417 -35.42 -7.31 -15.03
CA GLU A 417 -36.59 -6.54 -14.60
C GLU A 417 -36.25 -5.63 -13.41
N GLY A 418 -35.61 -6.19 -12.36
CA GLY A 418 -35.20 -5.39 -11.21
C GLY A 418 -34.25 -4.24 -11.56
N LYS A 419 -33.26 -4.48 -12.42
CA LYS A 419 -32.37 -3.40 -12.90
C LYS A 419 -33.13 -2.33 -13.70
N SER A 420 -34.11 -2.74 -14.51
CA SER A 420 -34.96 -1.80 -15.24
C SER A 420 -35.81 -0.93 -14.30
N LYS A 421 -36.43 -1.53 -13.27
CA LYS A 421 -37.23 -0.79 -12.27
C LYS A 421 -36.41 0.23 -11.49
N ILE A 422 -35.17 -0.13 -11.11
CA ILE A 422 -34.25 0.78 -10.43
C ILE A 422 -33.86 1.93 -11.36
N LYS A 423 -33.57 1.65 -12.63
CA LYS A 423 -33.21 2.68 -13.63
C LYS A 423 -34.37 3.65 -13.91
N ASN A 424 -35.60 3.15 -13.90
CA ASN A 424 -36.82 3.94 -14.11
C ASN A 424 -37.24 4.75 -12.86
N LYS A 425 -36.54 4.63 -11.73
CA LYS A 425 -36.80 5.34 -10.47
C LYS A 425 -38.26 5.22 -9.98
N GLU A 426 -38.84 4.01 -10.05
CA GLU A 426 -40.21 3.76 -9.57
C GLU A 426 -40.37 4.17 -8.10
N THR A 427 -41.55 4.70 -7.74
CA THR A 427 -41.86 5.19 -6.37
C THR A 427 -41.65 4.13 -5.29
N ILE A 428 -41.91 2.86 -5.61
CA ILE A 428 -41.67 1.72 -4.72
C ILE A 428 -40.18 1.57 -4.39
N VAL A 429 -39.30 1.78 -5.39
CA VAL A 429 -37.85 1.68 -5.21
C VAL A 429 -37.35 2.80 -4.29
N LYS A 430 -37.86 4.03 -4.44
CA LYS A 430 -37.51 5.16 -3.56
C LYS A 430 -37.85 4.88 -2.10
N LYS A 431 -39.09 4.45 -1.82
CA LYS A 431 -39.53 4.08 -0.47
C LYS A 431 -38.73 2.92 0.13
N LEU A 432 -38.31 1.96 -0.71
CA LEU A 432 -37.45 0.86 -0.28
C LEU A 432 -36.03 1.33 0.00
N LEU A 433 -35.51 2.26 -0.80
CA LEU A 433 -34.19 2.83 -0.63
C LEU A 433 -34.08 3.57 0.72
N GLU A 434 -35.05 4.41 1.06
CA GLU A 434 -35.11 5.11 2.36
C GLU A 434 -35.00 4.13 3.54
N LYS A 435 -35.83 3.09 3.53
CA LYS A 435 -35.82 2.04 4.58
C LYS A 435 -34.53 1.23 4.64
N ILE A 436 -33.84 1.06 3.51
CA ILE A 436 -32.55 0.35 3.49
C ILE A 436 -31.47 1.26 4.06
N ILE A 437 -31.41 2.51 3.63
CA ILE A 437 -30.38 3.49 3.99
C ILE A 437 -30.35 3.77 5.49
N GLU A 438 -31.50 3.81 6.16
CA GLU A 438 -31.60 3.90 7.64
C GLU A 438 -30.79 2.80 8.36
N GLN A 439 -30.61 1.64 7.73
CA GLN A 439 -29.92 0.50 8.32
C GLN A 439 -28.40 0.50 8.08
N TYR A 440 -27.84 1.38 7.24
CA TYR A 440 -26.43 1.37 6.90
C TYR A 440 -25.79 2.74 7.13
N PRO A 441 -24.72 2.83 7.95
CA PRO A 441 -23.87 4.01 7.92
C PRO A 441 -23.08 4.06 6.62
N ILE A 442 -22.67 5.25 6.17
CA ILE A 442 -21.71 5.44 5.07
C ILE A 442 -20.46 6.13 5.57
N LEU A 443 -19.34 5.89 4.91
CA LEU A 443 -18.07 6.55 5.20
C LEU A 443 -17.83 7.65 4.18
N LEU A 444 -17.60 8.87 4.65
CA LEU A 444 -17.13 9.98 3.83
C LEU A 444 -15.63 10.15 3.99
N ASN A 445 -14.96 10.45 2.88
CA ASN A 445 -13.52 10.57 2.81
C ASN A 445 -13.13 11.77 1.93
N ARG A 446 -12.30 12.68 2.45
CA ARG A 446 -11.68 13.75 1.65
C ARG A 446 -10.19 13.48 1.46
N ALA A 447 -9.73 13.53 0.21
CA ALA A 447 -8.31 13.44 -0.11
C ALA A 447 -7.67 14.84 -0.14
N PRO A 448 -6.45 15.03 0.39
CA PRO A 448 -5.57 14.03 1.01
C PRO A 448 -5.99 13.68 2.45
N THR A 449 -5.93 12.38 2.81
CA THR A 449 -6.21 11.91 4.17
C THR A 449 -4.97 12.01 5.07
N LEU A 450 -4.83 13.14 5.76
CA LEU A 450 -3.67 13.42 6.62
C LEU A 450 -3.72 12.67 7.96
N HIS A 451 -4.91 12.45 8.49
CA HIS A 451 -5.12 11.81 9.78
C HIS A 451 -6.42 11.00 9.79
N ARG A 452 -6.63 10.19 10.85
CA ARG A 452 -7.79 9.28 10.92
C ARG A 452 -9.15 9.98 10.76
N LEU A 453 -9.28 11.23 11.24
CA LEU A 453 -10.53 12.00 11.15
C LEU A 453 -10.88 12.47 9.72
N GLY A 454 -9.97 12.28 8.75
CA GLY A 454 -10.27 12.52 7.33
C GLY A 454 -11.18 11.44 6.72
N ILE A 455 -11.54 10.42 7.49
CA ILE A 455 -12.61 9.46 7.18
C ILE A 455 -13.54 9.39 8.40
N GLN A 456 -14.82 9.68 8.21
CA GLN A 456 -15.83 9.56 9.27
C GLN A 456 -17.09 8.88 8.75
N ALA A 457 -17.84 8.29 9.67
CA ALA A 457 -19.09 7.62 9.38
C ALA A 457 -20.27 8.55 9.66
N PHE A 458 -21.25 8.51 8.77
CA PHE A 458 -22.48 9.29 8.84
C PHE A 458 -23.68 8.40 8.54
N GLN A 459 -24.83 8.79 9.07
CA GLN A 459 -26.14 8.26 8.71
C GLN A 459 -26.63 9.01 7.46
N PRO A 460 -26.74 8.34 6.31
CA PRO A 460 -27.19 9.00 5.08
C PRO A 460 -28.68 9.37 5.15
N LYS A 461 -29.01 10.57 4.67
CA LYS A 461 -30.36 11.02 4.33
C LYS A 461 -30.44 11.21 2.81
N ILE A 462 -31.50 10.74 2.19
CA ILE A 462 -31.67 10.93 0.74
C ILE A 462 -32.04 12.38 0.48
N ILE A 463 -31.39 12.98 -0.52
CA ILE A 463 -31.66 14.34 -0.96
C ILE A 463 -31.87 14.40 -2.46
N GLU A 464 -32.64 15.40 -2.88
CA GLU A 464 -32.78 15.77 -4.28
C GLU A 464 -31.57 16.60 -4.71
N GLY A 465 -30.99 16.29 -5.87
CA GLY A 465 -29.78 16.94 -6.39
C GLY A 465 -28.63 15.96 -6.62
N LYS A 466 -27.43 16.51 -6.83
CA LYS A 466 -26.21 15.75 -7.18
C LYS A 466 -25.04 15.92 -6.20
N ALA A 467 -25.08 16.95 -5.35
CA ALA A 467 -24.02 17.25 -4.40
C ALA A 467 -24.29 16.57 -3.05
N ILE A 468 -23.24 16.20 -2.33
CA ILE A 468 -23.32 15.62 -0.99
C ILE A 468 -23.48 16.77 0.01
N GLN A 469 -24.46 16.69 0.90
CA GLN A 469 -24.60 17.67 1.97
C GLN A 469 -23.80 17.26 3.20
N LEU A 470 -23.01 18.19 3.73
CA LEU A 470 -22.15 17.99 4.88
C LEU A 470 -22.47 19.00 5.98
N HIS A 471 -22.36 18.53 7.23
CA HIS A 471 -22.50 19.38 8.40
C HIS A 471 -21.28 20.32 8.54
N PRO A 472 -21.47 21.64 8.79
CA PRO A 472 -20.35 22.59 8.84
C PRO A 472 -19.30 22.30 9.92
N LEU A 473 -19.71 21.80 11.11
CA LEU A 473 -18.78 21.46 12.19
C LEU A 473 -17.78 20.34 11.86
N VAL A 474 -18.09 19.44 10.91
CA VAL A 474 -17.15 18.36 10.56
C VAL A 474 -16.13 18.80 9.52
N CYS A 475 -16.31 19.95 8.87
CA CYS A 475 -15.42 20.45 7.82
C CYS A 475 -13.99 20.66 8.30
N SER A 476 -13.80 21.08 9.56
CA SER A 476 -12.47 21.21 10.19
C SER A 476 -11.69 19.89 10.16
N ALA A 477 -12.39 18.77 10.42
CA ALA A 477 -11.80 17.43 10.43
C ALA A 477 -11.34 16.99 9.03
N PHE A 478 -12.08 17.36 8.00
CA PHE A 478 -11.73 17.04 6.62
C PHE A 478 -10.79 18.08 5.99
N ASN A 479 -10.56 19.19 6.68
CA ASN A 479 -10.00 20.42 6.13
C ASN A 479 -10.74 20.87 4.85
N ALA A 480 -12.06 20.67 4.83
CA ALA A 480 -12.91 20.81 3.65
C ALA A 480 -13.48 22.23 3.53
N ASP A 481 -13.50 22.73 2.30
CA ASP A 481 -14.16 23.95 1.87
C ASP A 481 -15.25 23.63 0.84
N PHE A 482 -15.98 24.66 0.40
CA PHE A 482 -17.15 24.52 -0.49
C PHE A 482 -16.95 25.24 -1.83
N ASP A 483 -15.72 25.30 -2.31
CA ASP A 483 -15.31 25.97 -3.56
C ASP A 483 -15.29 25.02 -4.79
N GLY A 484 -15.80 23.79 -4.63
CA GLY A 484 -15.77 22.72 -5.66
C GLY A 484 -15.13 21.42 -5.17
N ASP A 485 -14.71 21.43 -3.91
CA ASP A 485 -14.23 20.30 -3.14
C ASP A 485 -15.10 19.02 -3.27
N GLN A 486 -14.45 17.86 -3.33
CA GLN A 486 -15.11 16.57 -3.55
C GLN A 486 -14.79 15.56 -2.46
N MET A 487 -15.79 14.75 -2.09
CA MET A 487 -15.64 13.65 -1.14
C MET A 487 -15.98 12.30 -1.77
N GLY A 488 -15.20 11.30 -1.39
CA GLY A 488 -15.50 9.89 -1.66
C GLY A 488 -16.49 9.32 -0.65
N VAL A 489 -17.42 8.50 -1.12
CA VAL A 489 -18.40 7.77 -0.32
C VAL A 489 -18.06 6.28 -0.39
N HIS A 490 -18.10 5.58 0.74
CA HIS A 490 -17.90 4.14 0.81
C HIS A 490 -18.95 3.45 1.69
N ILE A 491 -19.46 2.30 1.25
CA ILE A 491 -20.44 1.53 2.02
C ILE A 491 -19.78 0.36 2.78
N PRO A 492 -19.88 0.30 4.12
CA PRO A 492 -19.50 -0.86 4.90
C PRO A 492 -20.51 -2.01 4.71
N ILE A 493 -20.07 -3.10 4.08
CA ILE A 493 -20.96 -4.22 3.70
C ILE A 493 -21.14 -5.23 4.83
N SER A 494 -20.06 -5.61 5.51
CA SER A 494 -20.11 -6.64 6.55
C SER A 494 -20.68 -6.09 7.85
N LEU A 495 -21.31 -6.96 8.67
CA LEU A 495 -21.82 -6.55 9.98
C LEU A 495 -20.71 -6.01 10.90
N LYS A 496 -19.50 -6.60 10.83
CA LYS A 496 -18.34 -6.13 11.60
C LYS A 496 -17.95 -4.70 11.20
N THR A 497 -17.82 -4.44 9.90
CA THR A 497 -17.48 -3.10 9.39
C THR A 497 -18.58 -2.07 9.67
N GLN A 498 -19.86 -2.48 9.69
CA GLN A 498 -20.95 -1.59 10.07
C GLN A 498 -20.93 -1.26 11.57
N ALA A 499 -20.60 -2.25 12.42
CA ALA A 499 -20.45 -2.03 13.86
C ALA A 499 -19.27 -1.08 14.14
N GLU A 500 -18.12 -1.29 13.51
CA GLU A 500 -16.96 -0.39 13.60
C GLU A 500 -17.31 1.02 13.14
N ALA A 501 -18.03 1.16 12.03
CA ALA A 501 -18.47 2.46 11.52
C ALA A 501 -19.36 3.21 12.53
N ARG A 502 -20.33 2.52 13.14
CA ARG A 502 -21.26 3.12 14.13
C ARG A 502 -20.62 3.44 15.47
N THR A 503 -19.60 2.69 15.88
CA THR A 503 -19.02 2.79 17.23
C THR A 503 -17.76 3.65 17.26
N LEU A 504 -16.84 3.40 16.33
CA LEU A 504 -15.49 3.98 16.33
C LEU A 504 -15.36 5.16 15.38
N ILE A 505 -15.98 5.09 14.20
CA ILE A 505 -15.74 6.02 13.09
C ILE A 505 -16.81 7.11 12.99
N ILE A 506 -17.94 6.97 13.70
CA ILE A 506 -19.05 7.94 13.66
C ILE A 506 -18.58 9.34 14.07
N SER A 507 -19.01 10.35 13.33
CA SER A 507 -18.56 11.74 13.52
C SER A 507 -18.84 12.27 14.93
N SER A 508 -19.99 11.93 15.50
CA SER A 508 -20.42 12.36 16.85
C SER A 508 -19.51 11.87 17.98
N ASN A 509 -18.80 10.76 17.78
CA ASN A 509 -17.89 10.21 18.81
C ASN A 509 -16.46 10.76 18.65
N ASN A 510 -16.18 11.43 17.52
CA ASN A 510 -14.84 11.87 17.14
C ASN A 510 -14.68 13.39 17.29
N CYS A 511 -15.07 13.91 18.45
CA CYS A 511 -15.07 15.34 18.76
C CYS A 511 -13.69 15.92 19.07
N THR A 512 -12.69 15.10 19.37
CA THR A 512 -11.35 15.52 19.82
C THR A 512 -10.26 15.14 18.83
N SER A 513 -9.25 16.00 18.69
CA SER A 513 -8.04 15.72 17.94
C SER A 513 -7.22 14.63 18.64
N PRO A 514 -6.84 13.54 17.94
CA PRO A 514 -6.01 12.49 18.52
C PRO A 514 -4.58 12.95 18.86
N ALA A 515 -4.11 14.04 18.24
CA ALA A 515 -2.74 14.52 18.40
C ALA A 515 -2.59 15.42 19.64
N THR A 516 -3.56 16.30 19.90
CA THR A 516 -3.48 17.32 20.96
C THR A 516 -4.46 17.07 22.11
N GLY A 517 -5.48 16.24 21.91
CA GLY A 517 -6.61 16.10 22.85
C GLY A 517 -7.58 17.30 22.83
N GLY A 518 -7.28 18.34 22.06
CA GLY A 518 -8.16 19.51 21.91
C GLY A 518 -9.43 19.21 21.12
N PRO A 519 -10.45 20.09 21.16
CA PRO A 519 -11.67 19.92 20.39
C PRO A 519 -11.39 20.05 18.88
N ASN A 520 -12.07 19.22 18.09
CA ASN A 520 -12.00 19.20 16.63
C ASN A 520 -13.29 19.73 16.00
N LEU A 521 -14.45 19.43 16.58
CA LEU A 521 -15.74 20.02 16.18
C LEU A 521 -15.89 21.41 16.78
N VAL A 522 -15.11 22.35 16.26
CA VAL A 522 -15.07 23.74 16.73
C VAL A 522 -15.96 24.60 15.85
N SER A 523 -16.72 25.51 16.46
CA SER A 523 -17.46 26.55 15.75
C SER A 523 -16.52 27.36 14.87
N SER A 524 -16.79 27.41 13.56
CA SER A 524 -16.03 28.18 12.58
C SER A 524 -16.76 29.46 12.16
N GLN A 525 -15.98 30.48 11.78
CA GLN A 525 -16.39 31.69 11.06
C GLN A 525 -17.77 32.23 11.51
N ASP A 526 -18.84 31.97 10.74
CA ASP A 526 -20.20 32.45 10.98
C ASP A 526 -20.75 32.11 12.36
N MET A 527 -20.48 30.90 12.86
CA MET A 527 -20.91 30.49 14.20
C MET A 527 -20.24 31.32 15.29
N VAL A 528 -18.95 31.63 15.10
CA VAL A 528 -18.19 32.46 16.04
C VAL A 528 -18.67 33.90 15.96
N ILE A 529 -18.88 34.45 14.76
CA ILE A 529 -19.37 35.81 14.56
C ILE A 529 -20.77 35.97 15.17
N GLY A 530 -21.68 35.00 14.96
CA GLY A 530 -23.00 35.02 15.56
C GLY A 530 -22.98 34.98 17.09
N CYS A 531 -22.16 34.09 17.67
CA CYS A 531 -21.99 34.04 19.12
C CYS A 531 -21.33 35.30 19.68
N TYR A 532 -20.33 35.84 18.97
CA TYR A 532 -19.63 37.08 19.34
C TYR A 532 -20.60 38.27 19.31
N PHE A 533 -21.34 38.44 18.21
CA PHE A 533 -22.39 39.45 18.10
C PHE A 533 -23.37 39.33 19.26
N LEU A 534 -23.91 38.13 19.51
CA LEU A 534 -24.86 37.91 20.60
C LEU A 534 -24.29 38.27 21.99
N THR A 535 -22.99 38.11 22.20
CA THR A 535 -22.34 38.31 23.52
C THR A 535 -21.66 39.66 23.69
N ILE A 536 -21.56 40.47 22.62
CA ILE A 536 -20.96 41.79 22.64
C ILE A 536 -21.77 42.74 23.53
N GLU A 537 -21.08 43.69 24.15
CA GLU A 537 -21.66 44.73 24.98
C GLU A 537 -21.61 46.06 24.21
N ASP A 538 -22.73 46.78 24.16
CA ASP A 538 -22.74 48.12 23.61
C ASP A 538 -22.21 49.12 24.64
N THR A 539 -21.08 49.75 24.33
CA THR A 539 -20.44 50.78 25.17
C THR A 539 -20.76 52.20 24.72
N GLY A 540 -21.73 52.39 23.82
CA GLY A 540 -22.16 53.70 23.34
C GLY A 540 -22.55 54.65 24.50
N LEU A 541 -22.07 55.89 24.43
CA LEU A 541 -22.30 56.93 25.45
C LEU A 541 -23.80 57.12 25.77
N PHE A 542 -24.67 57.00 24.77
CA PHE A 542 -26.12 57.11 24.91
C PHE A 542 -26.70 56.17 25.99
N TYR A 543 -26.28 54.91 26.01
CA TYR A 543 -26.76 53.90 26.97
C TYR A 543 -26.20 54.08 28.38
N ILE A 544 -25.07 54.79 28.53
CA ILE A 544 -24.47 55.10 29.83
C ILE A 544 -25.29 56.19 30.55
N PHE A 545 -25.89 57.12 29.81
CA PHE A 545 -26.69 58.21 30.36
C PHE A 545 -28.17 57.84 30.61
N GLU A 546 -28.69 56.78 30.00
CA GLU A 546 -30.04 56.28 30.28
C GLU A 546 -30.12 55.48 31.60
N LYS A 547 -31.28 55.53 32.27
CA LYS A 547 -31.51 54.73 33.49
C LYS A 547 -31.40 53.24 33.17
N ILE A 548 -30.48 52.56 33.86
CA ILE A 548 -30.26 51.13 33.73
C ILE A 548 -31.51 50.36 34.22
N LYS A 549 -32.10 49.55 33.34
CA LYS A 549 -33.26 48.71 33.68
C LYS A 549 -32.81 47.53 34.56
N CYS A 550 -33.55 47.30 35.66
CA CYS A 550 -33.29 46.24 36.62
C CYS A 550 -34.41 45.20 36.57
N PHE A 551 -34.06 43.92 36.43
CA PHE A 551 -35.00 42.80 36.38
C PHE A 551 -34.87 41.88 37.59
N THR A 552 -36.00 41.32 37.98
CA THR A 552 -36.09 40.37 39.11
C THR A 552 -35.81 38.92 38.70
N ASN A 553 -35.92 38.59 37.41
CA ASN A 553 -35.68 37.25 36.87
C ASN A 553 -35.32 37.32 35.37
N PHE A 554 -34.58 36.32 34.88
CA PHE A 554 -34.20 36.17 33.47
C PHE A 554 -35.42 36.13 32.53
N LYS A 555 -36.50 35.45 32.92
CA LYS A 555 -37.73 35.37 32.10
C LYS A 555 -38.34 36.75 31.82
N LYS A 556 -38.38 37.66 32.81
CA LYS A 556 -38.93 39.00 32.60
C LYS A 556 -38.09 39.84 31.66
N ALA A 557 -36.76 39.70 31.74
CA ALA A 557 -35.85 40.38 30.82
C ALA A 557 -36.04 39.88 29.38
N LEU A 558 -36.30 38.59 29.18
CA LEU A 558 -36.61 38.02 27.87
C LEU A 558 -37.97 38.49 27.32
N ASN A 559 -39.03 38.52 28.14
CA ASN A 559 -40.33 39.03 27.69
C ASN A 559 -40.27 40.51 27.25
N GLU A 560 -39.50 41.34 27.95
CA GLU A 560 -39.32 42.75 27.57
C GLU A 560 -38.52 42.91 26.28
N TYR A 561 -37.60 42.00 26.01
CA TYR A 561 -36.92 41.91 24.73
C TYR A 561 -37.89 41.50 23.61
N GLU A 562 -38.72 40.47 23.83
CA GLU A 562 -39.74 40.02 22.88
C GLU A 562 -40.76 41.13 22.55
N ASN A 563 -41.05 42.01 23.51
CA ASN A 563 -41.92 43.18 23.33
C ASN A 563 -41.22 44.36 22.63
N GLY A 564 -39.92 44.28 22.32
CA GLY A 564 -39.15 45.34 21.64
C GLY A 564 -38.68 46.49 22.55
N ASN A 565 -38.77 46.34 23.88
CA ASN A 565 -38.48 47.43 24.82
C ASN A 565 -36.99 47.57 25.19
N ILE A 566 -36.14 46.63 24.78
CA ILE A 566 -34.72 46.55 25.16
C ILE A 566 -33.93 45.94 24.00
N ASP A 567 -32.79 46.52 23.67
CA ASP A 567 -31.89 45.96 22.66
C ASP A 567 -31.04 44.79 23.19
N ILE A 568 -30.59 43.91 22.29
CA ILE A 568 -29.84 42.68 22.60
C ILE A 568 -28.55 42.99 23.39
N HIS A 569 -27.85 44.06 23.02
CA HIS A 569 -26.55 44.44 23.56
C HIS A 569 -26.63 45.41 24.75
N ARG A 570 -27.85 45.85 25.11
CA ARG A 570 -28.07 46.83 26.18
C ARG A 570 -27.80 46.23 27.56
N TYR A 571 -27.20 47.04 28.44
CA TYR A 571 -26.95 46.64 29.82
C TYR A 571 -28.22 46.50 30.64
N ILE A 572 -28.32 45.37 31.35
CA ILE A 572 -29.36 45.10 32.33
C ILE A 572 -28.76 44.53 33.61
N TRP A 573 -29.41 44.82 34.73
CA TRP A 573 -29.05 44.25 36.03
C TRP A 573 -30.09 43.24 36.45
N ILE A 574 -29.66 42.02 36.79
CA ILE A 574 -30.56 40.94 37.19
C ILE A 574 -30.30 40.55 38.63
N TYR A 575 -31.37 40.47 39.41
CA TYR A 575 -31.32 39.90 40.76
C TYR A 575 -31.25 38.38 40.71
N LEU A 576 -30.19 37.79 41.29
CA LEU A 576 -30.01 36.32 41.35
C LEU A 576 -30.89 35.66 42.43
N LYS A 577 -31.35 36.43 43.43
CA LYS A 577 -32.32 36.01 44.48
C LYS A 577 -33.30 37.13 44.75
N LYS A 578 -34.60 36.81 44.96
CA LYS A 578 -35.63 37.80 45.31
C LYS A 578 -35.15 38.65 46.51
N PRO A 579 -35.12 40.00 46.41
CA PRO A 579 -34.80 40.84 47.55
C PRO A 579 -35.95 40.73 48.57
N THR A 580 -35.66 40.24 49.77
CA THR A 580 -36.64 40.08 50.86
C THR A 580 -36.93 41.38 51.62
N LYS A 581 -36.32 42.52 51.26
CA LYS A 581 -36.58 43.82 51.90
C LYS A 581 -36.66 44.97 50.88
N LYS A 582 -37.62 45.88 51.08
CA LYS A 582 -37.76 47.17 50.36
C LYS A 582 -36.44 47.95 50.49
N ILE A 583 -35.79 48.21 49.35
CA ILE A 583 -34.55 48.99 49.29
C ILE A 583 -34.93 50.48 49.40
N LYS A 584 -34.46 51.16 50.46
CA LYS A 584 -34.55 52.64 50.56
C LYS A 584 -33.66 53.25 49.48
N ILE A 585 -34.26 54.03 48.58
CA ILE A 585 -33.54 54.84 47.59
C ILE A 585 -32.82 55.96 48.35
N ILE A 586 -31.50 55.89 48.45
CA ILE A 586 -30.69 56.98 48.99
C ILE A 586 -30.46 57.99 47.86
N LYS A 587 -31.10 59.17 47.95
CA LYS A 587 -30.74 60.33 47.13
C LYS A 587 -29.32 60.75 47.50
N ILE A 588 -28.37 60.59 46.58
CA ILE A 588 -27.00 61.10 46.75
C ILE A 588 -27.07 62.64 46.75
N LYS A 589 -26.93 63.26 47.94
CA LYS A 589 -26.68 64.71 48.05
C LYS A 589 -25.23 64.99 47.69
N LYS A 590 -25.03 66.01 46.86
CA LYS A 590 -23.72 66.52 46.40
C LYS A 590 -22.77 66.82 47.57
N LYS A 591 -21.49 66.54 47.33
CA LYS A 591 -20.27 66.86 48.11
C LYS A 591 -19.79 65.75 49.07
N VAL A 592 -18.87 64.90 48.57
CA VAL A 592 -17.65 64.52 49.30
C VAL A 592 -16.52 64.29 48.29
N LYS A 593 -15.48 65.13 48.34
CA LYS A 593 -14.16 64.91 47.73
C LYS A 593 -13.41 63.87 48.57
N LYS A 594 -13.31 62.63 48.06
CA LYS A 594 -12.23 61.64 48.26
C LYS A 594 -12.76 60.28 47.80
N ILE A 595 -12.40 59.87 46.60
CA ILE A 595 -12.66 58.52 46.08
C ILE A 595 -11.67 57.57 46.75
N LYS A 596 -11.97 57.17 47.99
CA LYS A 596 -11.49 55.88 48.51
C LYS A 596 -12.53 54.85 48.10
N LYS A 597 -12.07 53.77 47.45
CA LYS A 597 -12.85 52.59 47.04
C LYS A 597 -14.00 52.32 48.01
N ILE A 598 -15.21 52.76 47.65
CA ILE A 598 -16.44 52.27 48.28
C ILE A 598 -16.64 50.89 47.67
N SER A 599 -16.23 49.88 48.42
CA SER A 599 -16.59 48.48 48.18
C SER A 599 -18.11 48.38 48.16
N PHE A 600 -18.67 48.29 46.95
CA PHE A 600 -20.10 48.03 46.74
C PHE A 600 -20.46 46.67 47.34
N ILE A 601 -21.05 46.73 48.53
CA ILE A 601 -22.14 45.91 49.08
C ILE A 601 -22.48 44.65 48.24
N ASN A 602 -22.07 43.47 48.74
CA ASN A 602 -22.58 42.13 48.45
C ASN A 602 -22.78 41.74 46.97
N SER A 603 -21.69 41.32 46.33
CA SER A 603 -21.57 40.76 44.98
C SER A 603 -22.44 39.54 44.64
N ASN A 604 -23.18 38.96 45.60
CA ASN A 604 -23.99 37.74 45.38
C ASN A 604 -25.47 37.99 45.03
N LYS A 605 -25.92 39.25 44.86
CA LYS A 605 -27.35 39.54 44.60
C LYS A 605 -27.66 40.14 43.23
N LEU A 606 -26.74 40.86 42.59
CA LEU A 606 -26.98 41.56 41.32
C LEU A 606 -25.88 41.20 40.31
N LYS A 607 -26.27 40.66 39.16
CA LYS A 607 -25.36 40.35 38.04
C LYS A 607 -25.62 41.34 36.90
N ARG A 608 -24.57 41.99 36.42
CA ARG A 608 -24.60 42.79 35.19
C ARG A 608 -24.45 41.85 33.98
N THR A 609 -25.42 41.86 33.08
CA THR A 609 -25.40 41.06 31.84
C THR A 609 -26.11 41.81 30.71
N THR A 610 -26.09 41.26 29.51
CA THR A 610 -26.92 41.67 28.37
C THR A 610 -27.97 40.59 28.09
N ILE A 611 -29.01 40.92 27.31
CA ILE A 611 -30.01 39.94 26.88
C ILE A 611 -29.37 38.85 26.03
N GLY A 612 -28.47 39.23 25.11
CA GLY A 612 -27.79 38.26 24.26
C GLY A 612 -26.95 37.25 25.05
N ARG A 613 -26.24 37.68 26.10
CA ARG A 613 -25.54 36.75 27.01
C ARG A 613 -26.50 35.82 27.75
N ILE A 614 -27.72 36.24 28.05
CA ILE A 614 -28.73 35.37 28.68
C ILE A 614 -29.22 34.32 27.69
N ILE A 615 -29.50 34.73 26.44
CA ILE A 615 -29.89 33.82 25.36
C ILE A 615 -28.78 32.78 25.13
N PHE A 616 -27.53 33.22 25.02
CA PHE A 616 -26.38 32.34 24.84
C PHE A 616 -26.25 31.31 25.98
N ASN A 617 -26.32 31.76 27.24
CA ASN A 617 -26.27 30.85 28.39
C ASN A 617 -27.48 29.92 28.46
N LYS A 618 -28.67 30.38 28.04
CA LYS A 618 -29.86 29.54 27.95
C LYS A 618 -29.67 28.42 26.93
N CYS A 619 -29.08 28.72 25.76
CA CYS A 619 -28.75 27.70 24.76
C CYS A 619 -27.75 26.66 25.31
N ILE A 620 -26.71 27.10 26.02
CA ILE A 620 -25.74 26.19 26.67
C ILE A 620 -26.45 25.31 27.71
N ASN A 621 -27.29 25.89 28.56
CA ASN A 621 -28.01 25.14 29.60
C ASN A 621 -29.11 24.22 29.07
N GLN A 622 -29.54 24.39 27.81
CA GLN A 622 -30.44 23.44 27.15
C GLN A 622 -29.66 22.25 26.56
N PHE A 623 -28.36 22.45 26.29
CA PHE A 623 -27.48 21.43 25.73
C PHE A 623 -26.81 20.58 26.80
N LEU A 624 -26.41 21.19 27.93
CA LEU A 624 -25.93 20.52 29.15
C LEU A 624 -27.10 19.95 29.95
#